data_AF-A0A8X6FRM5-F1
#
_entry.id   AF-A0A8X6FRM5-F1
#
_cell.length_a   1.000
_cell.length_b   1.000
_cell.length_c   1.000
_cell.angle_alpha   90.00
_cell.angle_beta   90.00
_cell.angle_gamma   90.00
#
_symmetry.space_group_name_H-M   'P 1'
#
loop_
_entity.id
_entity.type
_entity.pdbx_description
1 polymer ?
#
loop_
_entity_poly.entity_id
_entity_poly.type
_entity_poly.pdbx_seq_one_letter_code
_entity_poly.pdbx_strand_id
1 'polypeptide(L)' 'MPIYNRADPALWFIMCECTFASSCLKLITESVTKFNYAVSGLPPEIASLVRNILTNPDKTDPYNHLKAGLLNRSSES' A
#
# COMPACT_ATOMS: atom_id res chain seq x y z
N MET A 1 -8.76 4.97 5.45
CA MET A 1 -7.73 3.92 5.35
C MET A 1 -7.34 3.48 6.75
N PRO A 2 -7.05 2.19 6.99
CA PRO A 2 -6.60 1.71 8.30
C PRO A 2 -5.24 2.32 8.66
N ILE A 3 -4.95 2.41 9.96
CA ILE A 3 -3.67 2.89 10.48
C ILE A 3 -2.57 1.90 10.09
N TYR A 4 -1.45 2.39 9.56
CA TYR A 4 -0.32 1.55 9.16
C TYR A 4 0.25 0.78 10.35
N ASN A 5 0.32 -0.54 10.22
CA ASN A 5 0.93 -1.42 11.22
C ASN A 5 2.35 -1.79 10.78
N ARG A 6 3.37 -1.21 11.43
CA ARG A 6 4.77 -1.49 11.13
C ARG A 6 5.21 -2.89 11.55
N ALA A 7 4.60 -3.44 12.60
CA ALA A 7 4.92 -4.79 13.09
C ALA A 7 4.36 -5.88 12.18
N ASP A 8 3.23 -5.60 11.50
CA ASP A 8 2.63 -6.51 10.53
C ASP A 8 2.04 -5.73 9.33
N PRO A 9 2.89 -5.39 8.35
CA PRO A 9 2.43 -4.72 7.14
C PRO A 9 1.49 -5.60 6.30
N ALA A 10 1.60 -6.92 6.40
CA ALA A 10 0.72 -7.84 5.67
C ALA A 10 -0.73 -7.70 6.15
N LEU A 11 -0.95 -7.67 7.46
CA LEU A 11 -2.26 -7.42 8.05
C LEU A 11 -2.81 -6.05 7.63
N TRP A 12 -1.98 -5.01 7.61
CA TRP A 12 -2.42 -3.69 7.15
C TRP A 12 -2.92 -3.71 5.70
N PHE A 13 -2.22 -4.42 4.80
CA PHE A 13 -2.68 -4.59 3.42
C PHE A 13 -4.00 -5.36 3.32
N ILE A 14 -4.20 -6.38 4.14
CA ILE A 14 -5.49 -7.12 4.20
C ILE A 14 -6.63 -6.17 4.60
N MET A 15 -6.41 -5.34 5.63
CA MET A 15 -7.40 -4.34 6.06
C MET A 15 -7.67 -3.29 4.97
N CYS A 16 -6.65 -2.88 4.21
CA CYS A 16 -6.82 -1.99 3.05
C CYS A 16 -7.70 -2.63 1.98
N GLU A 17 -7.43 -3.89 1.61
CA GLU A 17 -8.25 -4.63 0.63
C GLU A 17 -9.71 -4.76 1.08
N CYS A 18 -9.97 -5.06 2.35
CA CYS A 18 -11.33 -5.07 2.89
C CYS A 18 -12.00 -3.68 2.76
N THR A 19 -11.26 -2.60 3.04
CA THR A 19 -11.78 -1.23 2.89
C THR A 19 -12.10 -0.90 1.43
N PHE A 20 -11.23 -1.31 0.49
CA PHE A 20 -11.46 -1.13 -0.94
C PHE A 20 -12.67 -1.92 -1.43
N ALA A 21 -12.82 -3.17 -0.97
CA ALA A 21 -13.96 -4.02 -1.30
C ALA A 21 -15.28 -3.50 -0.70
N SER A 22 -15.25 -2.93 0.51
CA SER A 22 -16.41 -2.33 1.18
C SER A 22 -16.75 -0.91 0.70
N SER A 23 -15.87 -0.28 -0.10
CA SER A 23 -16.11 1.06 -0.63
C SER A 23 -17.18 1.02 -1.73
N CYS A 24 -18.44 1.09 -1.31
CA CYS A 24 -19.64 1.05 -2.17
C CYS A 24 -19.69 2.18 -3.23
N LEU A 25 -18.89 3.23 -3.08
CA LEU A 25 -19.06 4.49 -3.82
C LEU A 25 -18.24 4.64 -5.12
N LYS A 26 -17.35 3.69 -5.43
CA LYS A 26 -16.65 3.54 -6.71
C LYS A 26 -15.77 2.32 -6.52
N LEU A 27 -15.87 1.31 -7.38
CA LEU A 27 -14.97 0.17 -7.38
C LEU A 27 -13.53 0.69 -7.38
N ILE A 28 -12.88 0.68 -6.21
CA ILE A 28 -11.44 0.90 -6.08
C ILE A 28 -10.79 -0.42 -6.56
N THR A 29 -10.98 -0.74 -7.84
CA THR A 29 -10.44 -1.92 -8.50
C THR A 29 -9.17 -1.59 -9.27
N GLU A 30 -9.04 -0.34 -9.71
CA GLU A 30 -7.83 0.12 -10.38
C GLU A 30 -6.65 0.15 -9.42
N SER A 31 -5.57 -0.53 -9.79
CA SER A 31 -4.33 -0.60 -9.00
C SER A 31 -3.76 0.79 -8.70
N VAL A 32 -3.86 1.74 -9.65
CA VAL A 32 -3.47 3.14 -9.45
C VAL A 32 -4.27 3.81 -8.32
N THR A 33 -5.57 3.58 -8.27
CA THR A 33 -6.43 4.14 -7.22
C THR A 33 -6.08 3.53 -5.85
N LYS A 34 -5.92 2.19 -5.78
CA LYS A 34 -5.46 1.50 -4.56
C LYS A 34 -4.11 2.02 -4.08
N PHE A 35 -3.16 2.21 -5.00
CA PHE A 35 -1.85 2.77 -4.72
C PHE A 35 -1.94 4.16 -4.09
N ASN A 36 -2.71 5.08 -4.69
CA ASN A 36 -2.87 6.43 -4.16
C ASN A 36 -3.45 6.44 -2.73
N TYR A 37 -4.44 5.58 -2.44
CA TYR A 37 -4.98 5.44 -1.10
C TYR A 37 -3.98 4.84 -0.11
N ALA A 38 -3.25 3.80 -0.51
CA ALA A 38 -2.24 3.15 0.32
C ALA A 38 -1.13 4.15 0.68
N VAL A 39 -0.60 4.89 -0.30
CA VAL A 39 0.43 5.92 -0.10
C VAL A 39 -0.05 7.02 0.85
N SER A 40 -1.31 7.45 0.73
CA SER A 40 -1.89 8.45 1.63
C SER A 40 -2.03 7.96 3.08
N GLY A 41 -2.04 6.64 3.30
CA GLY A 41 -2.08 6.02 4.62
C GLY A 41 -0.70 5.73 5.23
N LEU A 42 0.39 5.94 4.48
CA LEU A 42 1.75 5.65 4.96
C LEU A 42 2.28 6.79 5.83
N PRO A 43 2.87 6.47 7.00
CA PRO A 43 3.67 7.44 7.76
C PRO A 43 4.86 7.94 6.93
N PRO A 44 5.34 9.19 7.15
CA PRO A 44 6.46 9.75 6.39
C PRO A 44 7.73 8.90 6.45
N GLU A 45 8.03 8.28 7.60
CA GLU A 45 9.17 7.39 7.77
C GLU A 45 9.11 6.17 6.83
N ILE A 46 7.91 5.59 6.65
CA ILE A 46 7.69 4.41 5.81
C ILE A 46 7.68 4.82 4.35
N ALA A 47 7.02 5.93 4.02
CA ALA A 47 7.04 6.50 2.67
C ALA A 47 8.49 6.80 2.21
N SER A 48 9.37 7.22 3.12
CA SER A 48 10.79 7.41 2.83
C SER A 48 11.50 6.09 2.50
N LEU A 49 11.18 4.98 3.18
CA LEU A 49 11.77 3.66 2.91
C LEU A 49 11.42 3.14 1.50
N VAL A 50 10.21 3.43 1.03
CA VAL A 50 9.72 3.04 -0.29
C VAL A 50 9.80 4.17 -1.31
N ARG A 51 10.52 5.27 -1.02
CA ARG A 51 10.56 6.47 -1.88
C ARG A 51 10.85 6.13 -3.33
N ASN A 52 11.77 5.19 -3.58
CA ASN A 52 12.12 4.74 -4.93
C ASN A 52 10.92 4.17 -5.70
N ILE A 53 10.05 3.42 -5.01
CA ILE A 53 8.82 2.84 -5.55
C ILE A 53 7.77 3.95 -5.75
N LEU A 54 7.71 4.93 -4.85
CA LEU A 54 6.78 6.06 -4.97
C LEU A 54 7.13 6.97 -6.15
N THR A 55 8.42 7.22 -6.39
CA THR A 55 8.90 8.07 -7.49
C THR A 55 8.89 7.36 -8.84
N ASN A 56 8.98 6.03 -8.85
CA ASN A 56 8.95 5.22 -10.05
C ASN A 56 8.06 3.99 -9.82
N PRO A 57 6.74 4.20 -9.72
CA PRO A 57 5.80 3.11 -9.51
C PRO A 57 5.73 2.22 -10.76
N ASP A 58 5.30 0.97 -10.55
CA ASP A 58 5.05 0.09 -11.69
C ASP A 58 3.88 0.63 -12.52
N LYS A 59 3.95 0.49 -13.85
CA LYS A 59 2.96 1.07 -14.77
C LYS A 59 1.67 0.26 -14.88
N THR A 60 1.72 -1.04 -14.61
CA THR A 60 0.59 -1.94 -14.73
C THR A 60 -0.02 -2.25 -13.37
N ASP A 61 0.83 -2.39 -12.34
CA ASP A 61 0.39 -2.79 -11.01
C ASP A 61 1.17 -2.10 -9.87
N PRO A 62 1.04 -0.76 -9.75
CA PRO A 62 1.77 0.03 -8.75
C PRO A 62 1.46 -0.39 -7.31
N TYR A 63 0.24 -0.86 -7.03
CA TYR A 63 -0.16 -1.28 -5.70
C TYR A 63 0.54 -2.58 -5.27
N ASN A 64 0.58 -3.61 -6.12
CA ASN A 64 1.29 -4.83 -5.78
C ASN A 64 2.81 -4.62 -5.73
N HIS A 65 3.36 -3.73 -6.56
CA HIS A 65 4.77 -3.35 -6.46
C HIS A 65 5.08 -2.70 -5.10
N LEU A 66 4.24 -1.77 -4.64
CA LEU A 66 4.36 -1.18 -3.31
C LEU A 66 4.23 -2.23 -2.20
N LYS A 67 3.26 -3.15 -2.31
CA LYS A 67 3.04 -4.23 -1.36
C LYS A 67 4.26 -5.14 -1.24
N ALA A 68 4.78 -5.63 -2.36
CA ALA A 68 5.99 -6.46 -2.37
C ALA A 68 7.19 -5.71 -1.77
N GLY A 69 7.37 -4.43 -2.12
CA GLY A 69 8.47 -3.62 -1.62
C GLY A 69 8.40 -3.31 -0.11
N LEU A 70 7.21 -3.26 0.47
CA LEU A 70 7.02 -3.13 1.92
C LEU A 70 7.22 -4.46 2.64
N LEU A 71 6.63 -5.54 2.11
CA LEU A 71 6.72 -6.88 2.70
C LEU A 71 8.16 -7.41 2.73
N ASN A 72 8.91 -7.24 1.64
CA ASN A 72 10.31 -7.68 1.58
C ASN A 72 11.17 -7.01 2.66
N ARG A 73 10.94 -5.71 2.91
CA ARG A 73 11.71 -4.94 3.89
C ARG A 73 11.31 -5.23 5.34
N SER A 74 10.07 -5.65 5.58
CA SER A 74 9.61 -6.07 6.92
C SER A 74 10.04 -7.47 7.30
N SER A 75 10.33 -8.34 6.32
CA SER A 75 10.85 -9.69 6.56
C SER A 75 12.37 -9.74 6.83
N GLU A 76 13.06 -8.60 6.71
CA GLU A 76 14.51 -8.48 6.88
C GLU A 76 14.91 -8.07 8.32
N SER A 77 14.01 -8.23 9.30
CA SER A 77 14.21 -7.88 10.72
C SER A 77 14.16 -9.09 11.64
#